data_AF-A0A0Q4WP27-F1
#
_entry.id   AF-A0A0Q4WP27-F1
#
_cell.length_a   1.000
_cell.length_b   1.000
_cell.length_c   1.000
_cell.angle_alpha   90.00
_cell.angle_beta   90.00
_cell.angle_gamma   90.00
#
_symmetry.space_group_name_H-M   'P 1'
#
loop_
_entity.id
_entity.type
_entity.pdbx_description
1 polymer ?
#
loop_
_entity_poly.entity_id
_entity_poly.type
_entity_poly.pdbx_seq_one_letter_code
_entity_poly.pdbx_strand_id
1 'polypeptide(L)'
;MTELPILTATDQAHAVTQAYVEQAKPPLTQELIERLQSVLTEALDSKGQSGSDESPTDRLNAALDAFESELRSIVGPRVASLETSTGAVTMEHRSEAGQPLRAFGGQ
;
A
#
# COMPACT_ATOMS: atom_id res chain seq x y z
N MET A 1 1.90 -14.55 28.69
CA MET A 1 2.42 -13.44 27.87
C MET A 1 2.30 -13.93 26.45
N THR A 2 1.18 -13.66 25.79
CA THR A 2 0.85 -14.25 24.49
C THR A 2 1.62 -13.46 23.42
N GLU A 3 2.76 -13.98 23.03
CA GLU A 3 3.46 -13.58 21.81
C GLU A 3 2.49 -13.75 20.63
N LEU A 4 1.96 -12.63 20.14
CA LEU A 4 1.15 -12.64 18.93
C LEU A 4 2.06 -13.10 17.78
N PRO A 5 1.68 -14.12 17.00
CA PRO A 5 2.47 -14.55 15.87
C PRO A 5 2.60 -13.39 14.88
N ILE A 6 3.83 -13.04 14.55
CA ILE A 6 4.10 -12.10 13.45
C ILE A 6 3.68 -12.76 12.14
N LEU A 7 2.86 -12.06 11.37
CA LEU A 7 2.42 -12.51 10.06
C LEU A 7 3.60 -12.61 9.11
N THR A 8 3.56 -13.58 8.21
CA THR A 8 4.60 -13.76 7.18
C THR A 8 4.52 -12.63 6.15
N ALA A 9 5.61 -12.42 5.40
CA ALA A 9 5.66 -11.43 4.33
C ALA A 9 4.52 -11.62 3.31
N THR A 10 4.20 -12.87 2.98
CA THR A 10 3.08 -13.22 2.07
C THR A 10 1.73 -12.83 2.64
N ASP A 11 1.49 -13.05 3.94
CA ASP A 11 0.21 -12.72 4.57
C ASP A 11 0.02 -11.18 4.67
N GLN A 12 1.08 -10.47 5.04
CA GLN A 12 1.11 -9.02 5.03
C GLN A 12 0.89 -8.45 3.62
N ALA A 13 1.59 -8.98 2.61
CA ALA A 13 1.41 -8.57 1.21
C ALA A 13 -0.02 -8.83 0.73
N HIS A 14 -0.63 -9.96 1.12
CA HIS A 14 -2.02 -10.27 0.81
C HIS A 14 -2.98 -9.25 1.43
N ALA A 15 -2.82 -8.94 2.72
CA ALA A 15 -3.65 -7.94 3.42
C ALA A 15 -3.55 -6.56 2.76
N VAL A 16 -2.34 -6.12 2.41
CA VAL A 16 -2.11 -4.84 1.71
C VAL A 16 -2.74 -4.86 0.32
N THR A 17 -2.61 -5.96 -0.42
CA THR A 17 -3.19 -6.13 -1.75
C THR A 17 -4.72 -6.02 -1.69
N GLN A 18 -5.38 -6.71 -0.76
CA GLN A 18 -6.83 -6.63 -0.59
C GLN A 18 -7.28 -5.20 -0.27
N ALA A 19 -6.64 -4.56 0.72
CA ALA A 19 -6.95 -3.19 1.10
C ALA A 19 -6.72 -2.18 -0.04
N TYR A 20 -5.73 -2.43 -0.90
CA TYR A 20 -5.46 -1.62 -2.09
C TYR A 20 -6.53 -1.82 -3.15
N VAL A 21 -6.86 -3.07 -3.51
CA VAL A 21 -7.84 -3.42 -4.55
C VAL A 21 -9.23 -2.90 -4.22
N GLU A 22 -9.66 -2.95 -2.95
CA GLU A 22 -10.95 -2.43 -2.50
C GLU A 22 -11.09 -0.91 -2.71
N GLN A 23 -9.97 -0.20 -2.75
CA GLN A 23 -9.91 1.26 -2.78
C GLN A 23 -9.34 1.82 -4.09
N ALA A 24 -8.64 1.02 -4.89
CA ALA A 24 -8.05 1.40 -6.16
C ALA A 24 -9.13 1.65 -7.23
N LYS A 25 -8.93 2.69 -8.04
CA LYS A 25 -9.80 3.03 -9.17
C LYS A 25 -8.95 3.31 -10.40
N PRO A 26 -9.16 2.61 -11.53
CA PRO A 26 -10.15 1.55 -11.80
C PRO A 26 -9.87 0.22 -11.07
N PRO A 27 -10.87 -0.69 -10.96
CA PRO A 27 -10.67 -2.00 -10.35
C PRO A 27 -9.61 -2.82 -11.12
N LEU A 28 -8.70 -3.42 -10.36
CA LEU A 28 -7.64 -4.27 -10.91
C LEU A 28 -8.21 -5.61 -11.39
N THR A 29 -7.64 -6.16 -12.47
CA THR A 29 -7.93 -7.53 -12.91
C THR A 29 -7.19 -8.54 -12.02
N GLN A 30 -7.67 -9.78 -11.98
CA GLN A 30 -7.05 -10.82 -11.14
C GLN A 30 -5.55 -11.03 -11.43
N GLU A 31 -5.13 -10.96 -12.69
CA GLU A 31 -3.71 -11.03 -13.08
C GLU A 31 -2.89 -9.87 -12.48
N LEU A 32 -3.45 -8.66 -12.44
CA LEU A 32 -2.79 -7.50 -11.82
C LEU A 32 -2.72 -7.64 -10.30
N ILE A 33 -3.74 -8.24 -9.68
CA ILE A 33 -3.78 -8.51 -8.24
C ILE A 33 -2.69 -9.52 -7.85
N GLU A 34 -2.56 -10.62 -8.59
CA GLU A 34 -1.52 -11.64 -8.34
C GLU A 34 -0.11 -11.04 -8.54
N ARG A 35 0.07 -10.25 -9.59
CA ARG A 35 1.34 -9.56 -9.84
C ARG A 35 1.68 -8.56 -8.73
N LEU A 36 0.70 -7.78 -8.28
CA LEU A 36 0.87 -6.84 -7.17
C LEU A 36 1.26 -7.58 -5.89
N GLN A 37 0.61 -8.69 -5.58
CA GLN A 37 0.93 -9.50 -4.41
C GLN A 37 2.36 -10.05 -4.46
N SER A 38 2.83 -10.53 -5.61
CA SER A 38 4.23 -10.94 -5.78
C SER A 38 5.20 -9.80 -5.52
N VAL A 39 4.99 -8.63 -6.14
CA VAL A 39 5.87 -7.46 -5.98
C VAL A 39 5.92 -7.01 -4.51
N LEU A 40 4.78 -6.96 -3.83
CA LEU A 40 4.70 -6.58 -2.41
C LEU A 40 5.37 -7.63 -1.51
N THR A 41 5.22 -8.92 -1.83
CA THR A 41 5.89 -10.01 -1.08
C THR A 41 7.41 -9.89 -1.22
N GLU A 42 7.92 -9.68 -2.44
CA GLU A 42 9.34 -9.49 -2.71
C GLU A 42 9.89 -8.24 -2.01
N ALA A 43 9.12 -7.15 -1.95
CA ALA A 43 9.50 -5.93 -1.24
C ALA A 43 9.63 -6.13 0.28
N LEU A 44 8.76 -6.96 0.88
CA LEU A 44 8.82 -7.34 2.30
C LEU A 44 9.92 -8.37 2.58
N ASP A 45 10.15 -9.31 1.65
CA ASP A 45 11.17 -10.35 1.76
C ASP A 45 12.60 -9.82 1.54
N SER A 46 12.75 -8.75 0.74
CA SER A 46 14.02 -8.05 0.45
C SER A 46 14.65 -7.33 1.64
N LYS A 47 14.42 -7.82 2.87
CA LYS A 47 14.86 -7.33 4.17
C LYS A 47 16.38 -7.07 4.32
N GLY A 48 17.19 -7.36 3.31
CA GLY A 48 18.64 -7.17 3.35
C GLY A 48 19.32 -6.63 2.09
N GLN A 49 18.61 -6.19 1.04
CA GLN A 49 19.27 -5.82 -0.23
C GLN A 49 19.56 -4.33 -0.43
N SER A 50 18.87 -3.45 0.30
CA SER A 50 19.21 -2.02 0.34
C SER A 50 19.65 -1.71 1.77
N GLY A 51 20.87 -1.21 1.96
CA GLY A 51 21.44 -0.82 3.25
C GLY A 51 20.74 0.40 3.89
N SER A 52 19.50 0.65 3.51
CA SER A 52 18.63 1.70 3.98
C SER A 52 17.69 1.11 5.03
N ASP A 53 17.63 1.76 6.19
CA ASP A 53 16.72 1.50 7.31
C ASP A 53 15.25 1.87 6.94
N GLU A 54 14.85 1.61 5.70
CA GLU A 54 13.53 1.91 5.17
C GLU A 54 12.50 1.00 5.84
N SER A 55 11.50 1.64 6.44
CA SER A 55 10.39 0.95 7.08
C SER A 55 9.65 0.06 6.08
N PRO A 56 9.07 -1.08 6.50
CA PRO A 56 8.33 -1.97 5.60
C PRO A 56 7.23 -1.24 4.82
N THR A 57 6.59 -0.25 5.44
CA THR A 57 5.62 0.65 4.81
C THR A 57 6.19 1.45 3.63
N ASP A 58 7.43 1.92 3.75
CA ASP A 58 8.09 2.69 2.69
C ASP A 58 8.38 1.80 1.47
N ARG A 59 8.89 0.59 1.70
CA ARG A 59 9.12 -0.42 0.65
C ARG A 59 7.84 -0.81 -0.08
N LEU A 60 6.74 -0.97 0.66
CA LEU A 60 5.42 -1.24 0.08
C LEU A 60 4.97 -0.06 -0.79
N ASN A 61 5.09 1.17 -0.33
CA ASN A 61 4.73 2.35 -1.13
C ASN A 61 5.61 2.52 -2.37
N ALA A 62 6.91 2.23 -2.28
CA ALA A 62 7.82 2.24 -3.42
C ALA A 62 7.43 1.18 -4.46
N ALA A 63 7.08 -0.03 -4.02
CA ALA A 63 6.54 -1.08 -4.88
C ALA A 63 5.22 -0.68 -5.55
N LEU A 64 4.29 -0.07 -4.80
CA LEU A 64 3.04 0.47 -5.36
C LEU A 64 3.32 1.56 -6.40
N ASP A 65 4.25 2.48 -6.12
CA ASP A 65 4.61 3.56 -7.05
C ASP A 65 5.20 3.03 -8.36
N ALA A 66 6.11 2.06 -8.28
CA ALA A 66 6.67 1.41 -9.45
C ALA A 66 5.59 0.71 -10.29
N PHE A 67 4.65 0.02 -9.64
CA PHE A 67 3.52 -0.63 -10.29
C PHE A 67 2.57 0.37 -10.95
N GLU A 68 2.19 1.45 -10.26
CA GLU A 68 1.37 2.54 -10.79
C GLU A 68 2.06 3.25 -11.96
N SER A 69 3.37 3.48 -11.86
CA SER A 69 4.18 4.08 -12.94
C SER A 69 4.26 3.18 -14.17
N GLU A 70 4.24 1.85 -14.02
CA GLU A 70 4.20 0.92 -15.14
C GLU A 70 2.84 0.98 -15.86
N LEU A 71 1.74 1.02 -15.10
CA LEU A 71 0.39 1.02 -15.65
C LEU A 71 -0.04 2.39 -16.20
N ARG A 72 0.52 3.49 -15.69
CA ARG A 72 0.26 4.90 -16.07
C ARG A 72 -1.21 5.36 -16.06
N SER A 73 -2.13 4.50 -15.63
CA SER A 73 -3.58 4.72 -15.70
C SER A 73 -4.30 4.36 -14.40
N ILE A 74 -3.55 4.03 -13.35
CA ILE A 74 -4.09 3.64 -12.04
C ILE A 74 -3.45 4.55 -11.00
N VAL A 75 -4.30 5.12 -10.14
CA VAL A 75 -3.89 5.85 -8.95
C VAL A 75 -4.58 5.20 -7.78
N GLY A 76 -3.81 4.67 -6.84
CA GLY A 76 -4.34 3.99 -5.66
C GLY A 76 -3.99 4.68 -4.35
N PRO A 77 -4.55 4.20 -3.23
CA PRO A 77 -4.18 4.68 -1.91
C PRO A 77 -2.76 4.22 -1.53
N ARG A 78 -2.15 4.92 -0.57
CA ARG A 78 -0.83 4.58 -0.03
C ARG A 78 -0.94 3.93 1.33
N VAL A 79 -0.01 3.04 1.64
CA VAL A 79 0.05 2.39 2.96
C VAL A 79 0.50 3.43 3.97
N ALA A 80 -0.38 3.79 4.90
CA ALA A 80 -0.10 4.73 5.98
C ALA A 80 0.49 4.02 7.21
N SER A 81 0.00 2.81 7.49
CA SER A 81 0.50 1.97 8.58
C SER A 81 0.15 0.51 8.31
N LEU A 82 1.07 -0.39 8.67
CA LEU A 82 0.90 -1.83 8.57
C LEU A 82 1.17 -2.47 9.93
N GLU A 83 0.18 -3.16 10.50
CA GLU A 83 0.34 -3.89 11.75
C GLU A 83 0.71 -5.35 11.49
N THR A 84 1.96 -5.71 11.75
CA THR A 84 2.51 -7.04 11.43
C THR A 84 1.97 -8.18 12.30
N SER A 85 1.26 -7.87 13.38
CA SER A 85 0.69 -8.86 14.32
C SER A 85 -0.76 -9.22 14.03
N THR A 86 -1.52 -8.31 13.42
CA THR A 86 -2.95 -8.49 13.13
C THR A 86 -3.24 -8.48 11.64
N GLY A 87 -2.33 -7.95 10.83
CA GLY A 87 -2.53 -7.76 9.40
C GLY A 87 -3.38 -6.52 9.11
N ALA A 88 -3.62 -5.66 10.12
CA ALA A 88 -4.35 -4.43 9.92
C ALA A 88 -3.53 -3.47 9.04
N VAL A 89 -4.09 -3.15 7.87
CA VAL A 89 -3.50 -2.19 6.93
C VAL A 89 -4.33 -0.93 6.95
N THR A 90 -3.69 0.18 7.33
CA THR A 90 -4.28 1.50 7.19
C THR A 90 -3.80 2.10 5.88
N MET A 91 -4.76 2.37 4.99
CA MET A 91 -4.52 3.01 3.71
C MET A 91 -4.95 4.48 3.79
N GLU A 92 -4.09 5.39 3.32
CA GLU A 92 -4.40 6.80 3.20
C GLU A 92 -4.54 7.15 1.71
N HIS A 93 -5.71 7.67 1.34
CA HIS A 93 -5.89 8.26 0.03
C HIS A 93 -5.08 9.55 -0.02
N ARG A 94 -4.37 9.77 -1.13
CA ARG A 94 -3.84 11.10 -1.45
C ARG A 94 -5.05 12.03 -1.52
N SER A 95 -5.29 12.75 -0.43
CA SER A 95 -6.42 13.66 -0.34
C SER A 95 -6.36 14.63 -1.51
N GLU A 96 -7.38 14.60 -2.37
CA GLU A 96 -7.71 15.70 -3.27
C GLU A 96 -8.10 16.98 -2.48
N ALA A 97 -8.12 16.91 -1.14
CA ALA A 97 -8.42 17.98 -0.21
C ALA A 97 -7.21 18.87 0.16
N GLY A 98 -6.22 18.98 -0.73
CA GLY A 98 -5.22 20.04 -0.70
C GLY A 98 -5.77 21.40 -1.17
N GLN A 99 -7.03 21.46 -1.63
CA GLN A 99 -7.72 22.74 -1.78
C GLN A 99 -8.50 23.00 -0.47
N PRO A 100 -8.15 24.01 0.35
CA PRO A 100 -9.16 24.56 1.22
C PRO A 100 -10.36 24.87 0.31
N LEU A 101 -11.56 24.39 0.66
CA LEU A 101 -12.77 25.03 0.15
C LEU A 101 -12.63 26.50 0.56
N ARG A 102 -12.05 27.34 -0.31
CA ARG A 102 -12.35 28.75 -0.30
C ARG A 102 -13.85 28.75 -0.49
N ALA A 103 -14.58 28.95 0.60
CA ALA A 103 -15.97 29.33 0.54
C ALA A 103 -16.00 30.55 -0.40
N PHE A 104 -16.38 30.31 -1.65
CA PHE A 104 -16.61 31.37 -2.59
C PHE A 104 -17.78 32.17 -2.04
N GLY A 105 -17.49 33.41 -1.64
CA GLY A 105 -18.42 34.54 -1.70
C GLY A 105 -19.65 34.49 -0.80
N GLY A 106 -19.65 35.35 0.21
CA GLY A 106 -20.86 35.88 0.82
C GLY A 106 -20.48 37.19 1.49
N GLN A 107 -20.62 38.28 0.73
CA GLN A 107 -20.26 39.65 1.10
C GLN A 107 -21.18 40.20 2.20
#